data_AF-H0TI81-F1
#
_entry.id   AF-H0TI81-F1
#
_cell.length_a   1.000
_cell.length_b   1.000
_cell.length_c   1.000
_cell.angle_alpha   90.00
_cell.angle_beta   90.00
_cell.angle_gamma   90.00
#
_symmetry.space_group_name_H-M   'P 1'
#
loop_
_entity.id
_entity.type
_entity.pdbx_description
1 polymer ?
#
loop_
_entity_poly.entity_id
_entity_poly.type
_entity_poly.pdbx_seq_one_letter_code
_entity_poly.pdbx_strand_id
1 'polypeptide(L)'
;MSDGVQIDQAVYQVLCSELGDEDAAEVLRTFLSDTSGKFAGLEGKIGNPAEMTREAHSIKSSAATFGFLTLSELARALEFGAASLEQAEIVLLVQRMRQAFAETRHFAETRLLSSAAA
;
A
#
# COMPACT_ATOMS: atom_id res chain seq x y z
N MET A 1 -13.83 -9.79 -12.94
CA MET A 1 -12.58 -9.75 -13.75
C MET A 1 -11.45 -9.71 -12.74
N SER A 2 -10.34 -10.39 -13.01
CA SER A 2 -9.45 -10.99 -12.01
C SER A 2 -8.68 -10.00 -11.12
N ASP A 3 -9.30 -9.41 -10.11
CA ASP A 3 -8.63 -8.43 -9.24
C ASP A 3 -8.22 -9.07 -7.91
N GLY A 4 -7.31 -10.03 -7.99
CA GLY A 4 -6.50 -10.42 -6.84
C GLY A 4 -5.38 -9.42 -6.63
N VAL A 5 -4.86 -9.34 -5.40
CA VAL A 5 -3.66 -8.57 -5.08
C VAL A 5 -2.54 -8.92 -6.07
N GLN A 6 -2.06 -7.92 -6.82
CA GLN A 6 -0.89 -8.09 -7.69
C GLN A 6 0.38 -7.86 -6.87
N ILE A 7 1.16 -8.93 -6.73
CA ILE A 7 2.45 -8.91 -6.04
C ILE A 7 3.57 -9.24 -7.03
N ASP A 8 4.64 -8.45 -6.99
CA ASP A 8 5.92 -8.82 -7.56
C ASP A 8 6.64 -9.76 -6.59
N GLN A 9 6.52 -11.06 -6.86
CA GLN A 9 7.10 -12.10 -6.00
C GLN A 9 8.63 -12.00 -5.93
N ALA A 10 9.30 -11.51 -6.98
CA ALA A 10 10.75 -11.39 -6.99
C ALA A 10 11.21 -10.31 -6.02
N VAL A 11 10.51 -9.17 -5.98
CA VAL A 11 10.79 -8.11 -5.00
C VAL A 11 10.64 -8.63 -3.57
N TYR A 12 9.55 -9.34 -3.27
CA TYR A 12 9.34 -9.90 -1.95
C TYR A 12 10.38 -10.97 -1.58
N GLN A 13 10.78 -11.82 -2.52
CA GLN A 13 11.83 -12.83 -2.30
C GLN A 13 13.21 -12.19 -2.05
N VAL A 14 13.54 -11.08 -2.73
CA VAL A 14 14.77 -10.33 -2.45
C VAL A 14 14.76 -9.81 -1.02
N LEU A 15 13.65 -9.20 -0.57
CA LEU A 15 13.50 -8.72 0.80
C LEU A 15 13.71 -9.84 1.83
N CYS A 16 13.08 -11.00 1.62
CA CYS A 16 13.28 -12.19 2.45
C CYS A 16 14.74 -12.67 2.43
N SER A 17 15.42 -12.63 1.29
CA SER A 17 16.82 -13.05 1.18
C SER A 17 17.79 -12.10 1.89
N GLU A 18 17.45 -10.82 1.99
CA GLU A 18 18.29 -9.79 2.63
C GLU A 18 18.10 -9.74 4.14
N LEU A 19 16.86 -9.91 4.62
CA LEU A 19 16.51 -9.78 6.04
C LEU A 19 16.38 -11.13 6.76
N GLY A 20 16.07 -12.21 6.02
CA GLY A 20 15.53 -13.43 6.59
C GLY A 20 14.01 -13.38 6.71
N ASP A 21 13.37 -14.56 6.67
CA ASP A 21 11.89 -14.66 6.60
C ASP A 21 11.19 -14.09 7.84
N GLU A 22 11.75 -14.27 9.03
CA GLU A 22 11.18 -13.76 10.29
C GLU A 22 11.22 -12.22 10.36
N ASP A 23 12.37 -11.63 10.06
CA ASP A 23 12.56 -10.17 10.05
C ASP A 23 11.74 -9.52 8.92
N ALA A 24 11.70 -10.14 7.73
CA ALA A 24 10.84 -9.70 6.64
C ALA A 24 9.35 -9.74 7.04
N ALA A 25 8.91 -10.75 7.79
CA ALA A 25 7.55 -10.83 8.32
C ALA A 25 7.27 -9.75 9.38
N GLU A 26 8.22 -9.40 10.24
CA GLU A 26 8.08 -8.29 11.19
C GLU A 26 7.94 -6.95 10.46
N VAL A 27 8.81 -6.69 9.48
CA VAL A 27 8.77 -5.47 8.66
C VAL A 27 7.46 -5.38 7.88
N LEU A 28 6.94 -6.50 7.37
CA LEU A 28 5.62 -6.57 6.73
C LEU A 28 4.48 -6.24 7.70
N ARG A 29 4.51 -6.74 8.95
CA ARG A 29 3.50 -6.39 9.98
C ARG A 29 3.53 -4.90 10.30
N THR A 30 4.72 -4.31 10.43
CA THR A 30 4.90 -2.87 10.65
C THR A 30 4.33 -2.06 9.49
N PHE A 31 4.64 -2.45 8.25
CA PHE A 31 4.05 -1.83 7.06
C PHE A 31 2.51 -1.83 7.07
N LEU A 32 1.89 -2.97 7.40
CA LEU A 32 0.44 -3.09 7.45
C LEU A 32 -0.15 -2.18 8.54
N SER A 33 0.46 -2.15 9.73
CA SER A 33 0.05 -1.28 10.83
C SER A 33 0.13 0.21 10.46
N ASP A 34 1.30 0.64 9.99
CA ASP A 34 1.55 2.04 9.63
C ASP A 34 0.64 2.49 8.50
N THR A 35 0.50 1.69 7.45
CA THR A 35 -0.33 2.02 6.28
C THR A 35 -1.81 2.09 6.66
N SER A 36 -2.27 1.25 7.59
CA SER A 36 -3.62 1.35 8.15
C SER A 36 -3.84 2.70 8.86
N GLY A 37 -2.86 3.18 9.61
CA GLY A 37 -2.90 4.50 10.25
C GLY A 37 -2.95 5.65 9.24
N LYS A 38 -2.16 5.56 8.16
CA LYS A 38 -2.15 6.53 7.05
C LYS A 38 -3.53 6.64 6.39
N PHE A 39 -4.17 5.50 6.11
CA PHE A 39 -5.52 5.47 5.56
C PHE A 39 -6.58 6.02 6.51
N ALA A 40 -6.44 5.85 7.84
CA ALA A 40 -7.38 6.44 8.79
C ALA A 40 -7.39 7.99 8.70
N GLY A 41 -6.24 8.61 8.42
CA GLY A 41 -6.12 10.07 8.28
C GLY A 41 -6.29 10.62 6.86
N LEU A 42 -6.24 9.78 5.83
CA LEU A 42 -6.16 10.23 4.43
C LEU A 42 -7.41 11.00 3.95
N GLU A 43 -8.61 10.62 4.40
CA GLU A 43 -9.85 11.34 4.07
C GLU A 43 -9.88 12.76 4.63
N GLY A 44 -9.36 12.96 5.85
CA GLY A 44 -9.29 14.28 6.46
C GLY A 44 -8.32 15.25 5.76
N LYS A 45 -7.47 14.74 4.87
CA LYS A 45 -6.51 15.51 4.07
C LYS A 45 -7.07 15.93 2.70
N ILE A 46 -8.28 15.48 2.34
CA ILE A 46 -8.92 15.87 1.07
C ILE A 46 -9.10 17.39 1.03
N GLY A 47 -8.63 18.00 -0.06
CA GLY A 47 -8.58 19.46 -0.20
C GLY A 47 -7.26 20.10 0.24
N ASN A 48 -6.28 19.30 0.70
CA ASN A 48 -4.90 19.73 0.93
C ASN A 48 -3.92 18.96 0.02
N PRO A 49 -3.69 19.42 -1.22
CA PRO A 49 -2.86 18.72 -2.20
C PRO A 49 -1.45 18.37 -1.69
N ALA A 50 -0.84 19.25 -0.89
CA ALA A 50 0.52 19.04 -0.37
C ALA A 50 0.59 17.87 0.63
N GLU A 51 -0.39 17.76 1.54
CA GLU A 51 -0.46 16.65 2.48
C GLU A 51 -0.84 15.35 1.77
N MET A 52 -1.78 15.39 0.82
CA MET A 52 -2.17 14.23 0.04
C MET A 52 -1.00 13.67 -0.78
N THR A 53 -0.21 14.54 -1.42
CA THR A 53 0.98 14.17 -2.18
C THR A 53 1.99 13.45 -1.28
N ARG A 54 2.27 13.99 -0.09
CA ARG A 54 3.23 13.37 0.86
C ARG A 54 2.73 12.01 1.36
N GLU A 55 1.46 11.92 1.72
CA GLU A 55 0.88 10.67 2.21
C GLU A 55 0.92 9.59 1.12
N ALA A 56 0.51 9.95 -0.10
CA ALA A 56 0.53 9.10 -1.26
C ALA A 56 1.95 8.64 -1.62
N HIS A 57 2.94 9.54 -1.60
CA HIS A 57 4.34 9.20 -1.79
C HIS A 57 4.81 8.15 -0.79
N SER A 58 4.47 8.34 0.48
CA SER A 58 4.85 7.42 1.54
C SER A 58 4.22 6.04 1.37
N ILE A 59 2.91 5.97 1.08
CA ILE A 59 2.20 4.70 0.81
C ILE A 59 2.79 4.00 -0.41
N LYS A 60 3.03 4.73 -1.51
CA LYS A 60 3.61 4.22 -2.75
C LYS A 60 4.95 3.53 -2.51
N SER A 61 5.87 4.23 -1.85
CA SER A 61 7.22 3.73 -1.60
C SER A 61 7.19 2.49 -0.70
N SER A 62 6.41 2.53 0.39
CA SER A 62 6.28 1.37 1.27
C SER A 62 5.65 0.17 0.55
N ALA A 63 4.60 0.36 -0.25
CA ALA A 63 3.99 -0.72 -1.03
C ALA A 63 4.98 -1.32 -2.05
N ALA A 64 5.79 -0.48 -2.70
CA ALA A 64 6.81 -0.92 -3.65
C ALA A 64 7.91 -1.77 -3.00
N THR A 65 8.30 -1.48 -1.75
CA THR A 65 9.29 -2.30 -1.00
C THR A 65 8.89 -3.77 -0.90
N PHE A 66 7.59 -4.07 -0.79
CA PHE A 66 7.09 -5.45 -0.71
C PHE A 66 6.57 -5.99 -2.04
N GLY A 67 6.65 -5.21 -3.12
CA GLY A 67 6.13 -5.61 -4.43
C GLY A 67 4.61 -5.51 -4.58
N PHE A 68 3.88 -4.79 -3.71
CA PHE A 68 2.42 -4.62 -3.86
C PHE A 68 2.09 -3.60 -4.96
N LEU A 69 2.00 -4.10 -6.21
CA LEU A 69 1.93 -3.28 -7.42
C LEU A 69 0.68 -2.40 -7.46
N THR A 70 -0.52 -2.99 -7.28
CA THR A 70 -1.79 -2.27 -7.40
C THR A 70 -1.87 -1.11 -6.39
N LEU A 71 -1.48 -1.35 -5.14
CA LEU A 71 -1.49 -0.32 -4.10
C LEU A 71 -0.47 0.79 -4.42
N SER A 72 0.72 0.42 -4.90
CA SER A 72 1.75 1.37 -5.28
C SER A 72 1.32 2.25 -6.47
N GLU A 73 0.67 1.66 -7.48
CA GLU A 73 0.18 2.39 -8.66
C GLU A 73 -0.95 3.36 -8.34
N LEU A 74 -1.91 2.94 -7.51
CA LEU A 74 -3.00 3.84 -7.07
C LEU A 74 -2.45 4.98 -6.21
N ALA A 75 -1.51 4.70 -5.31
CA ALA A 75 -0.83 5.74 -4.53
C ALA A 75 -0.03 6.70 -5.43
N ARG A 76 0.64 6.19 -6.47
CA ARG A 76 1.29 7.02 -7.49
C ARG A 76 0.28 7.93 -8.21
N ALA A 77 -0.88 7.41 -8.59
CA ALA A 77 -1.91 8.23 -9.23
C ALA A 77 -2.36 9.38 -8.31
N LEU A 78 -2.50 9.12 -7.00
CA LEU A 78 -2.86 10.15 -6.03
C LEU A 78 -1.74 11.18 -5.86
N GLU A 79 -0.49 10.73 -5.76
CA GLU A 79 0.69 11.59 -5.64
C GLU A 79 0.79 12.61 -6.79
N PHE A 80 0.57 12.17 -8.03
CA PHE A 80 0.64 13.05 -9.20
C PHE A 80 -0.66 13.83 -9.44
N GLY A 81 -1.80 13.28 -9.02
CA GLY A 81 -3.12 13.86 -9.26
C GLY A 81 -3.62 14.82 -8.17
N ALA A 82 -3.01 14.83 -6.98
CA ALA A 82 -3.54 15.55 -5.82
C ALA A 82 -3.76 17.07 -6.04
N ALA A 83 -3.03 17.69 -6.97
CA ALA A 83 -3.13 19.11 -7.27
C ALA A 83 -3.96 19.44 -8.53
N SER A 84 -4.30 18.44 -9.34
CA SER A 84 -4.89 18.63 -10.67
C SER A 84 -6.22 17.90 -10.88
N LEU A 85 -6.50 16.87 -10.09
CA LEU A 85 -7.78 16.15 -10.11
C LEU A 85 -8.86 16.95 -9.39
N GLU A 86 -10.10 16.78 -9.86
CA GLU A 86 -11.27 17.28 -9.16
C GLU A 86 -11.45 16.55 -7.83
N GLN A 87 -12.06 17.23 -6.85
CA GLN A 87 -12.27 16.64 -5.52
C GLN A 87 -13.03 15.31 -5.58
N ALA A 88 -14.01 15.18 -6.48
CA ALA A 88 -14.76 13.94 -6.67
C ALA A 88 -13.88 12.78 -7.20
N GLU A 89 -12.93 13.08 -8.09
CA GLU A 89 -11.97 12.10 -8.61
C GLU A 89 -10.99 11.67 -7.51
N ILE A 90 -10.54 12.62 -6.69
CA ILE A 90 -9.70 12.35 -5.52
C ILE A 90 -10.42 11.42 -4.54
N VAL A 91 -11.70 11.68 -4.23
CA VAL A 91 -12.51 10.84 -3.34
C VAL A 91 -12.59 9.41 -3.89
N LEU A 92 -12.88 9.25 -5.19
CA LEU A 92 -12.96 7.94 -5.82
C LEU A 92 -11.61 7.20 -5.79
N LEU A 93 -10.51 7.91 -6.03
CA LEU A 93 -9.17 7.33 -5.98
C LEU A 93 -8.78 6.89 -4.57
N VAL A 94 -9.08 7.69 -3.55
CA VAL A 94 -8.88 7.33 -2.14
C VAL A 94 -9.69 6.09 -1.77
N GLN A 95 -10.94 5.98 -2.23
CA GLN A 95 -11.76 4.77 -2.01
C GLN A 95 -11.15 3.52 -2.66
N ARG A 96 -10.66 3.63 -3.90
CA ARG A 96 -9.96 2.53 -4.59
C ARG A 96 -8.69 2.13 -3.84
N MET A 97 -7.90 3.10 -3.36
CA MET A 97 -6.70 2.83 -2.57
C MET A 97 -7.03 2.09 -1.27
N ARG A 98 -8.11 2.48 -0.57
CA ARG A 98 -8.56 1.78 0.64
C ARG A 98 -8.94 0.33 0.37
N GLN A 99 -9.68 0.09 -0.71
CA GLN A 99 -10.06 -1.27 -1.11
C GLN A 99 -8.80 -2.11 -1.43
N ALA A 100 -7.91 -1.59 -2.27
CA ALA A 100 -6.66 -2.27 -2.61
C ALA A 100 -5.78 -2.57 -1.39
N PHE A 101 -5.76 -1.68 -0.39
CA PHE A 101 -5.07 -1.93 0.87
C PHE A 101 -5.73 -3.02 1.71
N ALA A 102 -7.07 -3.05 1.80
CA ALA A 102 -7.78 -4.10 2.51
C ALA A 102 -7.50 -5.49 1.90
N GLU A 103 -7.49 -5.57 0.56
CA GLU A 103 -7.14 -6.77 -0.18
C GLU A 103 -5.67 -7.15 0.06
N THR A 104 -4.74 -6.18 -0.02
CA THR A 104 -3.30 -6.36 0.26
C THR A 104 -3.07 -6.93 1.66
N ARG A 105 -3.73 -6.36 2.66
CA ARG A 105 -3.63 -6.79 4.05
C ARG A 105 -4.12 -8.23 4.21
N HIS A 106 -5.29 -8.55 3.69
CA HIS A 106 -5.84 -9.90 3.76
C HIS A 106 -4.92 -10.92 3.07
N PHE A 107 -4.40 -10.58 1.89
CA PHE A 107 -3.42 -11.43 1.18
C PHE A 107 -2.14 -11.63 2.01
N ALA A 108 -1.54 -10.56 2.53
CA ALA A 108 -0.33 -10.64 3.33
C ALA A 108 -0.52 -11.52 4.58
N GLU A 109 -1.61 -11.30 5.33
CA GLU A 109 -1.92 -12.07 6.54
C GLU A 109 -2.15 -13.57 6.24
N THR A 110 -2.85 -13.89 5.15
CA THR A 110 -3.22 -15.28 4.82
C THR A 110 -2.16 -16.04 4.03
N ARG A 111 -1.30 -15.36 3.26
CA ARG A 111 -0.38 -16.00 2.31
C ARG A 111 1.10 -15.81 2.65
N LEU A 112 1.48 -14.64 3.18
CA LEU A 112 2.90 -14.31 3.42
C LEU A 112 3.28 -14.49 4.90
N LEU A 113 2.43 -14.02 5.81
CA LEU A 113 2.69 -14.13 7.25
C LEU A 113 2.33 -15.52 7.80
N SER A 114 1.34 -16.20 7.21
CA SER A 114 1.00 -17.58 7.58
C SER A 114 2.06 -18.59 7.13
N SER A 115 2.85 -18.29 6.09
CA SER A 115 3.93 -19.18 5.62
C SER A 115 5.22 -19.00 6.42
N ALA A 116 5.46 -17.82 7.00
CA ALA A 116 6.64 -17.55 7.82
C ALA A 116 6.56 -18.16 9.24
N ALA A 117 5.41 -18.71 9.64
CA ALA A 117 5.19 -19.31 10.96
C ALA A 117 5.34 -20.85 10.99
N ALA A 118 5.76 -21.46 9.88
CA ALA A 118 5.91 -22.91 9.70
C ALA A 118 7.38 -23.28 9.48
#